data_AF-A0A2S9GNV5-F1
#
_entry.id   AF-A0A2S9GNV5-F1
#
_cell.length_a   1.000
_cell.length_b   1.000
_cell.length_c   1.000
_cell.angle_alpha   90.00
_cell.angle_beta   90.00
_cell.angle_gamma   90.00
#
_symmetry.space_group_name_H-M   'P 1'
#
loop_
_entity.id
_entity.type
_entity.pdbx_description
1 polymer ?
#
loop_
_entity_poly.entity_id
_entity_poly.type
_entity_poly.pdbx_seq_one_letter_code
_entity_poly.pdbx_strand_id
1 'polypeptide(L)' 'AVMDQLRFGAADAPDTRRVVDGVVRGVGGYGNSLGLPNIGGETVFDASYAGNPLVNALCVGVLRKEDLKLAFASGAG' A
#
# COMPACT_ATOMS: atom_id res chain seq x y z
N ALA A 1 -7.16 8.18 -6.55
CA ALA A 1 -7.60 6.85 -6.05
C ALA A 1 -6.37 6.05 -5.66
N VAL A 2 -6.51 5.08 -4.76
CA VAL A 2 -5.40 4.21 -4.34
C VAL A 2 -5.68 2.74 -4.67
N MET A 3 -4.62 1.94 -4.72
CA MET A 3 -4.67 0.48 -4.85
C MET A 3 -3.55 -0.14 -4.02
N ASP A 4 -3.68 -1.41 -3.67
CA ASP A 4 -2.71 -2.11 -2.83
C ASP A 4 -2.33 -3.48 -3.39
N GLN A 5 -1.03 -3.79 -3.37
CA GLN A 5 -0.52 -5.12 -3.68
C GLN A 5 0.00 -5.73 -2.38
N LEU A 6 -0.74 -6.70 -1.85
CA LEU A 6 -0.52 -7.27 -0.53
C LEU A 6 -0.06 -8.72 -0.63
N ARG A 7 0.97 -9.07 0.14
CA ARG A 7 1.51 -10.43 0.22
C ARG A 7 1.69 -10.82 1.68
N PHE A 8 1.09 -11.93 2.06
CA PHE A 8 1.07 -12.42 3.43
C PHE A 8 1.54 -13.87 3.50
N GLY A 9 1.85 -14.33 4.72
CA GLY A 9 2.08 -15.74 5.02
C GLY A 9 0.91 -16.63 4.59
N ALA A 10 1.03 -17.95 4.71
CA ALA A 10 -0.06 -18.87 4.39
C ALA A 10 -1.37 -18.48 5.10
N ALA A 11 -2.50 -18.57 4.40
CA ALA A 11 -3.79 -18.03 4.86
C ALA A 11 -4.29 -18.66 6.18
N ASP A 12 -3.90 -19.90 6.43
CA ASP A 12 -4.22 -20.70 7.62
C ASP A 12 -3.16 -20.61 8.73
N ALA A 13 -2.05 -19.90 8.49
CA ALA A 13 -1.02 -19.76 9.50
C ALA A 13 -1.53 -18.92 10.70
N PRO A 14 -1.12 -19.25 11.95
CA PRO A 14 -1.70 -18.68 13.16
C PRO A 14 -1.69 -17.14 13.22
N ASP A 15 -0.65 -16.49 12.69
CA ASP A 15 -0.47 -15.04 12.78
C ASP A 15 -1.00 -14.27 11.55
N THR A 16 -1.24 -14.94 10.42
CA THR A 16 -1.61 -14.29 9.15
C THR A 16 -2.87 -13.44 9.29
N ARG A 17 -3.88 -13.93 10.01
CA ARG A 17 -5.14 -13.21 10.22
C ARG A 17 -4.94 -11.87 10.91
N ARG A 18 -4.07 -11.80 11.92
CA ARG A 18 -3.78 -10.56 12.65
C ARG A 18 -3.09 -9.54 11.74
N VAL A 19 -2.13 -10.01 10.93
CA VAL A 19 -1.37 -9.16 10.00
C VAL A 19 -2.28 -8.61 8.90
N VAL A 20 -3.14 -9.45 8.30
CA VAL A 20 -4.10 -9.03 7.27
C VAL A 20 -5.04 -7.95 7.81
N ASP A 21 -5.68 -8.18 8.96
CA ASP A 21 -6.60 -7.20 9.57
C ASP A 21 -5.88 -5.88 9.86
N GLY A 22 -4.69 -5.93 10.45
CA GLY A 22 -3.90 -4.73 10.74
C GLY A 22 -3.57 -3.91 9.48
N VAL A 23 -3.13 -4.57 8.41
CA VAL A 23 -2.78 -3.90 7.14
C VAL A 23 -4.02 -3.29 6.49
N VAL A 24 -5.10 -4.05 6.35
CA VAL A 24 -6.34 -3.56 5.71
C VAL A 24 -6.93 -2.38 6.47
N ARG A 25 -6.95 -2.45 7.81
CA ARG A 25 -7.41 -1.32 8.65
C ARG A 25 -6.49 -0.11 8.53
N GLY A 26 -5.18 -0.31 8.43
CA GLY A 26 -4.21 0.78 8.24
C GLY A 26 -4.41 1.50 6.91
N VAL A 27 -4.44 0.74 5.80
CA VAL A 27 -4.68 1.27 4.46
C VAL A 27 -6.03 1.99 4.40
N GLY A 28 -7.10 1.35 4.87
CA GLY A 28 -8.44 1.92 4.89
C GLY A 28 -8.54 3.15 5.79
N GLY A 29 -7.95 3.11 6.98
CA GLY A 29 -7.98 4.24 7.93
C GLY A 29 -7.32 5.49 7.35
N TYR A 30 -6.15 5.34 6.74
CA TYR A 30 -5.45 6.47 6.12
C TYR A 30 -6.15 6.96 4.84
N GLY A 31 -6.49 6.04 3.94
CA GLY A 31 -7.16 6.37 2.67
C GLY A 31 -8.51 7.05 2.88
N ASN A 32 -9.35 6.52 3.77
CA ASN A 32 -10.66 7.09 4.08
C ASN A 32 -10.54 8.48 4.70
N SER A 33 -9.58 8.69 5.59
CA SER A 33 -9.35 10.00 6.21
C SER A 33 -8.94 11.07 5.20
N LEU A 34 -8.25 10.69 4.12
CA LEU A 34 -7.86 11.59 3.03
C LEU A 34 -8.93 11.71 1.92
N GLY A 35 -10.03 10.97 2.00
CA GLY A 35 -11.03 10.90 0.94
C GLY A 35 -10.52 10.18 -0.33
N LEU A 36 -9.53 9.30 -0.19
CA LEU A 36 -8.94 8.53 -1.28
C LEU A 36 -9.53 7.11 -1.28
N PRO A 37 -10.48 6.81 -2.18
CA PRO A 37 -11.03 5.46 -2.25
C PRO A 37 -9.96 4.48 -2.71
N ASN A 38 -9.90 3.33 -2.03
CA ASN A 38 -9.18 2.17 -2.52
C ASN A 38 -10.06 1.45 -3.55
N ILE A 39 -9.60 1.41 -4.80
CA ILE A 39 -10.39 0.95 -5.95
C ILE A 39 -9.99 -0.44 -6.43
N GLY A 40 -9.02 -1.09 -5.80
CA GLY A 40 -8.62 -2.44 -6.14
C GLY A 40 -7.18 -2.76 -5.73
N GLY A 41 -6.71 -3.93 -6.13
CA GLY A 41 -5.42 -4.42 -5.69
C GLY A 41 -5.20 -5.88 -6.04
N GLU A 42 -4.21 -6.48 -5.40
CA GLU A 42 -3.95 -7.91 -5.43
C GLU A 42 -3.64 -8.40 -4.01
N THR A 43 -4.06 -9.61 -3.68
CA THR A 43 -3.69 -10.28 -2.44
C THR A 43 -3.17 -11.68 -2.72
N VAL A 44 -1.97 -11.99 -2.24
CA VAL A 44 -1.34 -13.30 -2.36
C VAL A 44 -1.00 -13.85 -0.97
N PHE A 45 -1.27 -15.14 -0.77
CA PHE A 45 -0.88 -15.88 0.42
C PHE A 45 0.16 -16.93 0.03
N ASP A 46 1.36 -16.83 0.59
CA ASP A 46 2.43 -17.81 0.40
C ASP A 46 3.26 -17.91 1.69
N ALA A 47 3.68 -19.12 2.05
CA ALA A 47 4.49 -19.35 3.24
C ALA A 47 5.80 -18.54 3.23
N SER A 48 6.34 -18.18 2.05
CA SER A 48 7.55 -17.37 1.91
C SER A 48 7.45 -15.96 2.51
N TYR A 49 6.23 -15.45 2.70
CA TYR A 49 5.98 -14.14 3.29
C TYR A 49 5.62 -14.21 4.78
N ALA A 50 5.73 -15.38 5.41
CA ALA A 50 5.55 -15.51 6.85
C ALA A 50 6.64 -14.72 7.59
N GLY A 51 6.23 -13.91 8.59
CA GLY A 51 7.15 -13.03 9.34
C GLY A 51 7.66 -11.80 8.57
N ASN A 52 7.52 -11.76 7.25
CA ASN A 52 7.96 -10.64 6.41
C ASN A 52 6.94 -10.37 5.28
N PRO A 53 5.76 -9.81 5.62
CA PRO A 53 4.73 -9.49 4.64
C PRO A 53 5.17 -8.33 3.74
N LEU A 54 4.64 -8.26 2.51
CA LEU A 54 4.84 -7.13 1.60
C LEU A 54 3.56 -6.32 1.48
N VAL A 55 3.68 -5.01 1.68
CA VAL A 55 2.57 -4.05 1.66
C VAL A 55 2.93 -2.91 0.71
N ASN A 56 2.56 -3.06 -0.57
CA ASN A 56 2.77 -2.02 -1.56
C ASN A 56 1.50 -1.18 -1.71
N ALA A 57 1.66 0.15 -1.68
CA ALA A 57 0.57 1.10 -1.90
C ALA A 57 0.83 1.92 -3.17
N LEU A 58 -0.15 1.92 -4.07
CA LEU A 58 -0.16 2.68 -5.31
C LEU A 58 -1.17 3.81 -5.20
N CYS A 59 -0.83 4.99 -5.73
CA CYS A 59 -1.74 6.12 -5.83
C CYS A 59 -1.74 6.67 -7.25
N VAL A 60 -2.94 6.95 -7.77
CA VAL A 60 -3.15 7.58 -9.07
C VAL A 60 -3.95 8.85 -8.87
N GLY A 61 -3.42 9.94 -9.42
CA GLY A 61 -4.02 11.26 -9.43
C GLY A 61 -3.73 11.97 -10.74
N VAL A 62 -4.45 13.07 -10.96
CA VAL A 62 -4.25 13.95 -12.11
C VAL A 62 -3.82 15.32 -11.62
N LEU A 63 -2.95 15.96 -12.39
CA LEU A 63 -2.62 17.37 -12.22
C LEU A 63 -2.53 18.03 -13.59
N ARG A 64 -2.71 19.35 -13.64
CA ARG A 64 -2.39 20.11 -14.84
C ARG A 64 -0.88 20.10 -15.05
N LYS A 65 -0.42 20.04 -16.29
CA LYS A 65 1.00 19.91 -16.61
C LYS A 65 1.82 21.09 -16.07
N GLU A 66 1.25 22.29 -16.14
CA GLU A 66 1.86 23.53 -15.65
C GLU A 66 2.02 23.59 -14.12
N ASP A 67 1.27 22.77 -13.38
CA ASP A 67 1.37 22.71 -11.91
C ASP A 67 2.42 21.71 -11.43
N LEU A 68 3.05 20.96 -12.33
CA LEU A 68 4.07 19.98 -12.00
C LEU A 68 5.27 20.67 -11.34
N LYS A 69 5.54 20.32 -10.08
CA LYS A 69 6.72 20.79 -9.35
C LYS A 69 7.77 19.68 -9.37
N LEU A 70 8.94 19.98 -9.93
CA LEU A 70 10.08 19.09 -9.94
C LEU A 70 11.00 19.45 -8.78
N ALA A 71 11.38 18.46 -7.98
CA ALA A 71 12.46 18.59 -7.03
C ALA A 71 13.75 18.07 -7.68
N PHE A 72 14.75 18.92 -7.81
CA PHE A 72 16.08 18.56 -8.30
C PHE A 72 17.10 19.04 -7.28
N ALA A 73 17.90 18.11 -6.73
CA ALA A 73 19.04 18.43 -5.90
C ALA A 73 20.30 18.28 -6.75
N SER A 74 21.12 19.33 -6.80
CA SER A 74 22.44 19.31 -7.42
C SER A 74 23.49 19.88 -6.48
N GLY A 75 24.66 19.22 -6.42
CA GLY A 75 25.75 19.59 -5.52
C GLY A 75 25.99 18.53 -4.44
N ALA A 76 27.05 18.72 -3.64
CA ALA A 76 27.37 17.86 -2.51
C ALA A 76 26.70 18.40 -1.25
N GLY A 77 25.47 17.95 -0.97
CA GLY A 77 24.78 18.15 0.31
C GLY A 77 24.29 19.56 0.57
#